data_AF-A0A0V0HZL4-F1
#
_entry.id   AF-A0A0V0HZL4-F1
#
_cell.length_a   1.000
_cell.length_b   1.000
_cell.length_c   1.000
_cell.angle_alpha   90.00
_cell.angle_beta   90.00
_cell.angle_gamma   90.00
#
_symmetry.space_group_name_H-M   'P 1'
#
loop_
_entity.id
_entity.type
_entity.pdbx_description
1 polymer ?
#
loop_
_entity_poly.entity_id
_entity_poly.type
_entity_poly.pdbx_seq_one_letter_code
_entity_poly.pdbx_strand_id
1 'polypeptide(L)'
;MFNFPCYVGAETYPNSSFGWVNVKDVANAHILAFENPSANGRYLMVERVAHYSDILKILRDLYPTMQLPEKCADDNPLMQNYQVSREKAKSLGVEFTTLEESIKETVESLKEKKFFGGSSAM
;
A
#
# COMPACT_ATOMS: atom_id res chain seq x y z
N MET A 1 3.64 -2.03 16.75
CA MET A 1 3.62 -3.25 15.92
C MET A 1 2.88 -2.88 14.65
N PHE A 2 3.53 -2.91 13.47
CA PHE A 2 2.85 -2.63 12.20
C PHE A 2 1.96 -3.82 11.88
N ASN A 3 0.69 -3.76 12.26
CA ASN A 3 -0.28 -4.79 11.91
C ASN A 3 -0.81 -4.45 10.51
N PHE A 4 -0.47 -5.27 9.52
CA PHE A 4 -1.12 -5.19 8.21
C PHE A 4 -2.58 -5.63 8.42
N PRO A 5 -3.59 -4.76 8.24
CA PRO A 5 -4.97 -5.06 8.65
C PRO A 5 -5.66 -6.12 7.79
N CYS A 6 -4.95 -6.67 6.80
CA CYS A 6 -5.35 -7.83 6.01
C CYS A 6 -4.43 -9.04 6.32
N TYR A 7 -4.17 -9.30 7.60
CA TYR A 7 -3.31 -10.41 8.04
C TYR A 7 -3.95 -11.77 7.76
N VAL A 8 -3.11 -12.79 7.62
CA VAL A 8 -3.50 -14.20 7.45
C VAL A 8 -4.25 -14.66 8.70
N GLY A 9 -5.57 -14.86 8.59
CA GLY A 9 -6.44 -15.26 9.71
C GLY A 9 -7.32 -14.13 10.28
N ALA A 10 -7.30 -12.92 9.70
CA ALA A 10 -8.32 -11.93 9.99
C ALA A 10 -9.68 -12.39 9.44
N GLU A 11 -10.75 -12.27 10.23
CA GLU A 11 -12.11 -12.61 9.80
C GLU A 11 -12.71 -11.55 8.87
N THR A 12 -12.34 -10.29 9.08
CA THR A 12 -12.84 -9.13 8.32
C THR A 12 -11.73 -8.19 7.90
N TYR A 13 -11.99 -7.34 6.90
CA TYR A 13 -11.11 -6.24 6.49
C TYR A 13 -11.78 -4.87 6.70
N PRO A 14 -11.02 -3.79 6.95
CA PRO A 14 -11.61 -2.48 7.25
C PRO A 14 -12.36 -1.86 6.05
N ASN A 15 -13.46 -1.15 6.32
CA ASN A 15 -14.10 -0.28 5.34
C ASN A 15 -13.37 1.07 5.26
N SER A 16 -12.19 1.09 4.64
CA SER A 16 -11.38 2.32 4.57
C SER A 16 -10.55 2.38 3.29
N SER A 17 -10.38 3.60 2.79
CA SER A 17 -9.54 3.91 1.63
C SER A 17 -8.36 4.79 2.03
N PHE A 18 -7.16 4.41 1.60
CA PHE A 18 -5.93 5.13 1.90
C PHE A 18 -5.11 5.39 0.64
N GLY A 19 -4.32 6.46 0.68
CA GLY A 19 -3.28 6.71 -0.32
C GLY A 19 -2.07 5.82 -0.07
N TRP A 20 -1.62 5.13 -1.11
CA TRP A 20 -0.48 4.22 -1.07
C TRP A 20 0.68 4.76 -1.91
N VAL A 21 1.91 4.52 -1.47
CA VAL A 21 3.14 4.88 -2.18
C VAL A 21 4.26 3.92 -1.77
N ASN A 22 5.18 3.62 -2.68
CA ASN A 22 6.35 2.80 -2.36
C ASN A 22 7.36 3.61 -1.51
N VAL A 23 7.98 2.95 -0.53
CA VAL A 23 8.99 3.59 0.34
C VAL A 23 10.21 4.09 -0.44
N LYS A 24 10.60 3.41 -1.53
CA LYS A 24 11.72 3.81 -2.39
C LYS A 24 11.41 5.11 -3.12
N ASP A 25 10.19 5.26 -3.63
CA ASP A 25 9.73 6.49 -4.30
C ASP A 25 9.75 7.67 -3.33
N VAL A 26 9.34 7.46 -2.07
CA VAL A 26 9.41 8.48 -1.03
C VAL A 26 10.85 8.88 -0.75
N ALA A 27 11.76 7.92 -0.59
CA ALA A 27 13.17 8.22 -0.36
C ALA A 27 13.79 9.02 -1.53
N ASN A 28 13.53 8.58 -2.77
CA ASN A 28 14.00 9.26 -3.97
C ASN A 28 13.42 10.67 -4.11
N ALA A 29 12.13 10.86 -3.80
CA ALA A 29 11.50 12.18 -3.84
C ALA A 29 12.15 13.17 -2.85
N HIS A 30 12.58 12.71 -1.67
CA HIS A 30 13.30 13.57 -0.72
C HIS A 30 14.67 14.00 -1.28
N ILE A 31 15.41 13.09 -1.92
CA ILE A 31 16.69 13.40 -2.56
C ILE A 31 16.47 14.41 -3.70
N LEU A 32 15.53 14.13 -4.61
CA LEU A 32 15.22 14.99 -5.75
C LEU A 32 14.76 16.38 -5.32
N ALA A 33 13.92 16.48 -4.28
CA ALA A 33 13.46 17.76 -3.75
C ALA A 33 14.58 18.56 -3.07
N PHE A 34 15.56 17.87 -2.46
CA PHE A 34 16.70 18.53 -1.82
C PHE A 34 17.73 19.02 -2.85
N GLU A 35 18.03 18.20 -3.86
CA GLU A 35 19.08 18.49 -4.85
C GLU A 35 18.63 19.49 -5.91
N ASN A 36 17.34 19.58 -6.22
CA ASN A 36 16.82 20.50 -7.22
C ASN A 36 16.59 21.91 -6.62
N PRO A 37 17.37 22.95 -7.00
CA PRO A 37 17.24 24.29 -6.43
C PRO A 37 15.90 24.98 -6.74
N SER A 38 15.17 24.48 -7.74
CA SER A 38 13.84 24.98 -8.11
C SER A 38 12.70 24.30 -7.33
N ALA A 39 13.00 23.25 -6.55
CA ALA A 39 12.02 22.58 -5.72
C ALA A 39 11.48 23.52 -4.64
N ASN A 40 10.16 23.55 -4.47
CA ASN A 40 9.52 24.46 -3.52
C ASN A 40 8.14 23.98 -3.07
N GLY A 41 7.73 24.43 -1.88
CA GLY A 41 6.42 24.13 -1.31
C GLY A 41 6.24 22.65 -0.96
N ARG A 42 5.04 22.12 -1.18
CA ARG A 42 4.64 20.76 -0.80
C ARG A 42 4.54 19.85 -2.02
N TYR A 43 4.90 18.57 -1.84
CA TYR A 43 4.80 17.51 -2.84
C TYR A 43 3.98 16.35 -2.26
N LEU A 44 2.86 16.01 -2.90
CA LEU A 44 2.02 14.89 -2.47
C LEU A 44 2.59 13.59 -3.03
N MET A 45 2.93 12.67 -2.13
CA MET A 45 3.50 11.36 -2.47
C MET A 45 2.46 10.26 -2.28
N VAL A 46 1.62 10.08 -3.29
CA VAL A 46 0.58 9.04 -3.35
C VAL A 46 0.56 8.51 -4.77
N GLU A 47 0.83 7.22 -4.99
CA GLU A 47 0.67 6.58 -6.30
C GLU A 47 -0.81 6.45 -6.64
N ARG A 48 -1.58 5.79 -5.76
CA ARG A 48 -3.05 5.75 -5.87
C ARG A 48 -3.72 5.60 -4.52
N VAL A 49 -4.98 6.03 -4.47
CA VAL A 49 -5.87 5.74 -3.35
C VAL A 49 -6.59 4.42 -3.66
N ALA A 50 -6.59 3.52 -2.70
CA ALA A 50 -7.22 2.21 -2.82
C ALA A 50 -7.97 1.85 -1.53
N HIS A 51 -9.14 1.25 -1.70
CA HIS A 51 -9.88 0.61 -0.62
C HIS A 51 -9.23 -0.72 -0.27
N TYR A 52 -9.41 -1.23 0.95
CA TYR A 52 -8.88 -2.55 1.31
C TYR A 52 -9.40 -3.68 0.41
N SER A 53 -10.60 -3.57 -0.15
CA SER A 53 -11.11 -4.52 -1.14
C SER A 53 -10.25 -4.57 -2.41
N ASP A 54 -9.73 -3.42 -2.87
CA ASP A 54 -8.78 -3.35 -3.98
C ASP A 54 -7.44 -4.02 -3.60
N ILE A 55 -6.96 -3.79 -2.37
CA ILE A 55 -5.74 -4.43 -1.84
C ILE A 55 -5.89 -5.94 -1.80
N LEU A 56 -7.02 -6.44 -1.29
CA LEU A 56 -7.32 -7.87 -1.23
C LEU A 56 -7.44 -8.49 -2.62
N LYS A 57 -8.01 -7.78 -3.60
CA LYS A 57 -8.04 -8.24 -4.98
C LYS A 57 -6.62 -8.45 -5.52
N ILE A 58 -5.73 -7.47 -5.36
CA ILE A 58 -4.33 -7.57 -5.78
C ILE A 58 -3.63 -8.74 -5.08
N LEU A 59 -3.85 -8.90 -3.77
CA LEU A 59 -3.28 -10.00 -3.01
C LEU A 59 -3.78 -11.37 -3.51
N ARG A 60 -5.06 -11.51 -3.87
CA ARG A 60 -5.60 -12.75 -4.47
C ARG A 60 -5.00 -13.04 -5.83
N ASP A 61 -4.83 -12.01 -6.66
CA ASP A 61 -4.25 -12.14 -8.00
C ASP A 61 -2.77 -12.54 -7.93
N LEU A 62 -2.01 -11.97 -6.99
CA LEU A 62 -0.58 -12.27 -6.80
C LEU A 62 -0.32 -13.55 -6.00
N TYR A 63 -1.17 -13.88 -5.03
CA TYR A 63 -0.99 -14.95 -4.05
C TYR A 63 -2.29 -15.74 -3.80
N PRO A 64 -2.76 -16.52 -4.78
CA PRO A 64 -4.08 -17.18 -4.72
C PRO A 64 -4.23 -18.21 -3.58
N THR A 65 -3.12 -18.68 -3.01
CA THR A 65 -3.12 -19.63 -1.88
C THR A 65 -3.09 -18.95 -0.51
N MET A 66 -2.99 -17.61 -0.45
CA MET A 66 -2.98 -16.87 0.80
C MET A 66 -4.40 -16.82 1.37
N GLN A 67 -4.56 -17.17 2.65
CA GLN A 67 -5.84 -17.01 3.35
C GLN A 67 -6.06 -15.54 3.65
N LEU A 68 -7.13 -14.97 3.10
CA LEU A 68 -7.47 -13.56 3.16
C LEU A 68 -8.91 -13.39 3.64
N PRO A 69 -9.23 -12.32 4.39
CA PRO A 69 -10.61 -12.04 4.80
C PRO A 69 -11.52 -11.81 3.58
N GLU A 70 -12.75 -12.30 3.67
CA GLU A 70 -13.76 -12.15 2.61
C GLU A 70 -14.80 -11.08 2.94
N LYS A 71 -15.03 -10.79 4.22
CA LYS A 71 -16.08 -9.88 4.68
C LYS A 71 -15.51 -8.52 5.09
N CYS A 72 -16.21 -7.45 4.72
CA CYS A 72 -15.97 -6.11 5.24
C CYS A 72 -16.30 -6.04 6.74
N ALA A 73 -15.61 -5.19 7.50
CA ALA A 73 -15.80 -5.05 8.94
C ALA A 73 -17.18 -4.46 9.31
N ASP A 74 -17.81 -3.73 8.40
CA ASP A 74 -19.15 -3.19 8.54
C ASP A 74 -19.95 -3.34 7.24
N ASP A 75 -21.27 -3.17 7.36
CA ASP A 75 -22.24 -3.25 6.26
C ASP A 75 -22.58 -1.85 5.69
N ASN A 76 -21.79 -0.82 6.01
CA ASN A 76 -22.00 0.52 5.47
C ASN A 76 -21.59 0.57 3.99
N PRO A 77 -22.06 1.58 3.22
CA PRO A 77 -21.52 1.82 1.89
C PRO A 77 -20.00 1.90 1.92
N LEU A 78 -19.34 1.30 0.91
CA LEU A 78 -17.89 1.30 0.84
C LEU A 78 -17.36 2.72 0.76
N MET A 79 -16.32 3.01 1.54
CA MET A 79 -15.64 4.29 1.46
C MET A 79 -15.16 4.54 0.02
N GLN A 80 -15.55 5.68 -0.54
CA GLN A 80 -15.22 6.02 -1.91
C GLN A 80 -13.76 6.44 -2.04
N ASN A 81 -13.09 5.96 -3.08
CA ASN A 81 -11.76 6.43 -3.44
C ASN A 81 -11.82 7.88 -3.93
N TYR A 82 -10.78 8.65 -3.61
CA TYR A 82 -10.55 9.99 -4.12
C TYR A 82 -9.26 10.04 -4.94
N GLN A 83 -9.05 11.10 -5.69
CA GLN A 83 -7.83 11.27 -6.49
C GLN A 83 -6.88 12.25 -5.82
N VAL A 84 -5.59 11.95 -5.88
CA VAL A 84 -4.50 12.81 -5.42
C VAL A 84 -3.67 13.19 -6.63
N SER A 85 -3.44 14.48 -6.85
CA SER A 85 -2.57 14.93 -7.95
C SER A 85 -1.13 14.50 -7.69
N ARG A 86 -0.54 13.87 -8.72
CA ARG A 86 0.86 13.43 -8.75
C ARG A 86 1.75 14.33 -9.61
N GLU A 87 1.16 15.32 -10.27
CA GLU A 87 1.85 16.12 -11.30
C GLU A 87 3.08 16.81 -10.74
N LYS A 88 2.96 17.40 -9.55
CA LYS A 88 4.07 18.11 -8.92
C LYS A 88 5.19 17.18 -8.44
N ALA A 89 4.85 15.97 -7.98
CA ALA A 89 5.87 14.97 -7.66
C ALA A 89 6.57 14.48 -8.92
N LYS A 90 5.82 14.23 -10.01
CA LYS A 90 6.38 13.88 -11.32
C LYS A 90 7.26 14.99 -11.89
N SER A 91 6.93 16.26 -11.66
CA SER A 91 7.78 17.38 -12.10
C SER A 91 9.12 17.47 -11.36
N LEU A 92 9.31 16.77 -10.23
CA LEU A 92 10.63 16.57 -9.61
C LEU A 92 11.45 15.46 -10.28
N GLY A 93 10.84 14.68 -11.19
CA GLY A 93 11.45 13.47 -11.76
C GLY A 93 11.11 12.19 -11.00
N VAL A 94 10.12 12.22 -10.09
CA VAL A 94 9.66 10.99 -9.40
C VAL A 94 8.91 10.10 -10.39
N GLU A 95 9.40 8.87 -10.53
CA GLU A 95 8.68 7.76 -11.16
C GLU A 95 8.03 6.92 -10.06
N PHE A 96 6.71 6.75 -10.13
CA PHE A 96 5.96 6.01 -9.12
C PHE A 96 5.94 4.52 -9.44
N THR A 97 6.38 3.71 -8.49
CA THR A 97 6.23 2.25 -8.50
C THR A 97 4.75 1.90 -8.35
N THR A 98 4.24 0.94 -9.14
CA THR A 98 2.82 0.58 -9.07
C THR A 98 2.44 0.01 -7.70
N LEU A 99 1.16 0.12 -7.33
CA LEU A 99 0.69 -0.44 -6.06
C LEU A 99 0.85 -1.98 -6.04
N GLU A 100 0.64 -2.65 -7.17
CA GLU A 100 0.81 -4.09 -7.33
C GLU A 100 2.26 -4.52 -7.02
N GLU A 101 3.24 -3.84 -7.60
CA GLU A 101 4.66 -4.08 -7.33
C GLU A 101 5.00 -3.80 -5.87
N SER A 102 4.49 -2.69 -5.32
CA SER A 102 4.72 -2.32 -3.93
C SER A 102 4.15 -3.34 -2.93
N ILE A 103 2.94 -3.85 -3.20
CA ILE A 103 2.33 -4.93 -2.41
C ILE A 103 3.13 -6.22 -2.54
N LYS A 104 3.57 -6.57 -3.75
CA LYS A 104 4.40 -7.75 -4.00
C LYS A 104 5.69 -7.67 -3.18
N GLU A 105 6.44 -6.57 -3.28
CA GLU A 105 7.67 -6.34 -2.52
C GLU A 105 7.43 -6.41 -1.01
N THR A 106 6.32 -5.85 -0.53
CA THR A 106 5.96 -5.89 0.90
C THR A 106 5.71 -7.31 1.37
N VAL A 107 4.91 -8.09 0.64
CA VAL A 107 4.62 -9.49 0.99
C VAL A 107 5.90 -10.34 0.96
N GLU A 108 6.74 -10.21 -0.06
CA GLU A 108 7.98 -10.98 -0.13
C GLU A 108 8.96 -10.60 1.00
N SER A 109 9.08 -9.31 1.34
CA SER A 109 9.85 -8.86 2.49
C SER A 109 9.32 -9.43 3.81
N LEU A 110 8.00 -9.42 4.02
CA LEU A 110 7.38 -10.01 5.22
C LEU A 110 7.60 -11.54 5.30
N LYS A 111 7.59 -12.26 4.17
CA LYS A 111 7.95 -13.69 4.10
C LYS A 111 9.41 -13.91 4.48
N GLU A 112 10.34 -13.16 3.86
CA GLU A 112 11.78 -13.24 4.11
C GLU A 112 12.11 -12.99 5.59
N LYS A 113 11.45 -11.99 6.19
CA LYS A 113 11.60 -11.64 7.61
C LYS A 113 10.75 -12.50 8.55
N LYS A 114 10.09 -13.54 8.05
CA LYS A 114 9.32 -14.54 8.82
C LYS A 114 8.15 -13.96 9.62
N PHE A 115 7.52 -12.89 9.13
CA PHE A 115 6.32 -12.32 9.78
C PHE A 115 5.04 -13.11 9.50
N PHE A 116 5.00 -13.95 8.46
CA PHE A 116 3.87 -14.84 8.17
C PHE A 116 3.94 -16.18 8.93
N GLY A 117 4.86 -16.33 9.90
CA GLY A 117 5.11 -17.57 10.63
C GLY A 117 4.96 -17.39 12.14
N GLY A 118 3.80 -17.81 12.65
CA GLY A 118 3.46 -17.82 14.07
C GLY A 118 2.18 -18.62 14.35
N SER A 119 2.04 -19.82 13.78
CA SER A 119 1.22 -20.87 14.36
C SER A 119 2.03 -22.16 14.34
N SER A 120 2.82 -22.33 15.40
CA SER A 120 3.26 -23.62 15.89
C SER A 120 2.55 -23.84 17.22
N ALA A 121 1.76 -24.92 17.29
CA ALA A 121 1.05 -25.48 18.45
C ALA A 121 -0.27 -24.80 18.89
N MET A 122 -1.40 -25.41 18.54
CA MET A 122 -2.12 -26.36 19.42
C MET A 122 -3.03 -27.28 18.60
#